data_AF-A0A8T3XJ00-F1
#
_entry.id   AF-A0A8T3XJ00-F1
#
_cell.length_a   1.000
_cell.length_b   1.000
_cell.length_c   1.000
_cell.angle_alpha   90.00
_cell.angle_beta   90.00
_cell.angle_gamma   90.00
#
_symmetry.space_group_name_H-M   'P 1'
#
loop_
_entity.id
_entity.type
_entity.pdbx_description
1 polymer ?
#
loop_
_entity_poly.entity_id
_entity_poly.type
_entity_poly.pdbx_seq_one_letter_code
_entity_poly.pdbx_strand_id
1 'polypeptide(L)'
;NKKHEEFLENIKNYKEEEEKLERIRIVLKKDIDNLVREQHHFNVLKIKLQSLKEKQGIAEEKLALKESIKKEIGVLNAKKAELKPKIEQHSQSEEKYKSVRKEIDELLPQEKFLEIEKGKHESSKESIKRFIINMEKEIDEKQKAKEKLNSINQLVNWIDELFISLMSAMEKHVMVNIHSQFNDLFRQWFDVLLEDETINVRVDEEFTPIIEQNGYETYIENLSGGEKTSVALSYRLALNKVINDIVAGIKTKDIIMLDEPTDGFSSEQLDKVRDVLEQLNMKQAIIVSHESKIEGFVQSVIRIEKRDSVSVVV
;
A
#
# COMPACT_ATOMS: atom_id res chain seq x y z
N ASN A 1 101.79 -161.38 -23.72
CA ASN A 1 101.94 -161.94 -22.36
C ASN A 1 101.70 -160.86 -21.30
N LYS A 2 100.68 -161.09 -20.47
CA LYS A 2 100.29 -160.43 -19.21
C LYS A 2 99.85 -158.95 -19.17
N LYS A 3 100.33 -158.03 -20.02
CA LYS A 3 99.84 -156.63 -19.98
C LYS A 3 98.54 -156.34 -20.75
N HIS A 4 98.07 -157.30 -21.56
CA HIS A 4 96.82 -157.16 -22.33
C HIS A 4 95.57 -157.46 -21.47
N GLU A 5 95.69 -158.28 -20.43
CA GLU A 5 94.57 -158.61 -19.52
C GLU A 5 94.37 -157.53 -18.44
N GLU A 6 95.42 -156.90 -17.90
CA GLU A 6 95.31 -155.85 -16.85
C GLU A 6 94.66 -154.53 -17.32
N PHE A 7 94.86 -154.10 -18.58
CA PHE A 7 94.29 -152.81 -19.03
C PHE A 7 92.89 -152.91 -19.63
N LEU A 8 92.50 -154.09 -20.14
CA LEU A 8 91.11 -154.37 -20.51
C LEU A 8 90.19 -154.33 -19.27
N GLU A 9 90.71 -154.68 -18.10
CA GLU A 9 90.04 -154.53 -16.81
C GLU A 9 89.93 -153.05 -16.38
N ASN A 10 90.96 -152.24 -16.62
CA ASN A 10 90.88 -150.78 -16.42
C ASN A 10 89.82 -150.12 -17.32
N ILE A 11 89.72 -150.50 -18.60
CA ILE A 11 88.70 -149.97 -19.52
C ILE A 11 87.28 -150.31 -19.04
N LYS A 12 87.10 -151.47 -18.38
CA LYS A 12 85.81 -151.87 -17.82
C LYS A 12 85.44 -151.04 -16.58
N ASN A 13 86.41 -150.76 -15.70
CA ASN A 13 86.19 -149.86 -14.55
C ASN A 13 85.92 -148.41 -14.96
N TYR A 14 86.62 -147.87 -15.97
CA TYR A 14 86.36 -146.51 -16.45
C TYR A 14 84.96 -146.36 -17.07
N LYS A 15 84.44 -147.40 -17.74
CA LYS A 15 83.05 -147.39 -18.27
C LYS A 15 82.00 -147.44 -17.16
N GLU A 16 82.24 -148.16 -16.07
CA GLU A 16 81.32 -148.19 -14.92
C GLU A 16 81.32 -146.87 -14.14
N GLU A 17 82.46 -146.16 -14.03
CA GLU A 17 82.51 -144.80 -13.47
C GLU A 17 81.83 -143.76 -14.36
N GLU A 18 81.96 -143.86 -15.69
CA GLU A 18 81.32 -142.96 -16.65
C GLU A 18 79.78 -143.09 -16.58
N GLU A 19 79.24 -144.31 -16.48
CA GLU A 19 77.80 -144.51 -16.26
C GLU A 19 77.30 -143.97 -14.92
N LYS A 20 78.10 -144.05 -13.84
CA LYS A 20 77.75 -143.46 -12.54
C LYS A 20 77.76 -141.93 -12.59
N LEU A 21 78.77 -141.33 -13.22
CA LEU A 21 78.88 -139.88 -13.37
C LEU A 21 77.74 -139.31 -14.23
N GLU A 22 77.34 -140.01 -15.30
CA GLU A 22 76.23 -139.58 -16.16
C GLU A 22 74.88 -139.65 -15.41
N ARG A 23 74.67 -140.66 -14.55
CA ARG A 23 73.49 -140.73 -13.65
C ARG A 23 73.47 -139.59 -12.64
N ILE A 24 74.60 -139.27 -12.02
CA ILE A 24 74.72 -138.13 -11.07
C ILE A 24 74.43 -136.80 -11.79
N ARG A 25 74.92 -136.62 -13.02
CA ARG A 25 74.66 -135.42 -13.83
C ARG A 25 73.19 -135.21 -14.14
N ILE A 26 72.45 -136.29 -14.44
CA ILE A 26 71.00 -136.23 -14.72
C ILE A 26 70.21 -135.84 -13.46
N VAL A 27 70.58 -136.35 -12.29
CA VAL A 27 69.91 -136.01 -11.01
C VAL A 27 70.17 -134.54 -10.64
N LEU A 28 71.43 -134.09 -10.68
CA LEU A 28 71.80 -132.70 -10.39
C LEU A 28 71.11 -131.69 -11.32
N LYS A 29 70.95 -132.03 -12.60
CA LYS A 29 70.24 -131.17 -13.56
C LYS A 29 68.76 -131.03 -13.21
N LYS A 30 68.14 -132.08 -12.68
CA LYS A 30 66.75 -132.09 -12.22
C LYS A 30 66.55 -131.27 -10.94
N ASP A 31 67.52 -131.30 -10.03
CA ASP A 31 67.49 -130.50 -8.81
C ASP A 31 67.71 -129.01 -9.08
N ILE A 32 68.57 -128.67 -10.04
CA ILE A 32 68.75 -127.28 -10.51
C ILE A 32 67.44 -126.74 -11.11
N ASP A 33 66.76 -127.51 -11.95
CA ASP A 33 65.46 -127.09 -12.53
C ASP A 33 64.37 -126.89 -11.46
N ASN A 34 64.39 -127.69 -10.38
CA ASN A 34 63.47 -127.50 -9.25
C ASN A 34 63.80 -126.24 -8.42
N LEU A 35 65.08 -126.00 -8.13
CA LEU A 35 65.52 -124.80 -7.40
C LEU A 35 65.23 -123.51 -8.19
N VAL A 36 65.36 -123.53 -9.51
CA VAL A 36 65.00 -122.39 -10.39
C VAL A 36 63.50 -122.10 -10.34
N ARG A 37 62.64 -123.13 -10.26
CA ARG A 37 61.18 -122.95 -10.11
C ARG A 37 60.81 -122.36 -8.75
N GLU A 38 61.42 -122.84 -7.67
CA GLU A 38 61.22 -122.29 -6.33
C GLU A 38 61.67 -120.82 -6.23
N GLN A 39 62.80 -120.47 -6.86
CA GLN A 39 63.30 -119.10 -6.89
C GLN A 39 62.37 -118.16 -7.68
N HIS A 40 61.80 -118.63 -8.79
CA HIS A 40 60.76 -117.88 -9.51
C HIS A 40 59.49 -117.69 -8.64
N HIS A 41 59.07 -118.72 -7.91
CA HIS A 41 57.89 -118.62 -7.04
C HIS A 41 58.10 -117.62 -5.89
N PHE A 42 59.29 -117.61 -5.28
CA PHE A 42 59.66 -116.66 -4.23
C PHE A 42 59.64 -115.21 -4.74
N ASN A 43 60.17 -114.95 -5.94
CA ASN A 43 60.15 -113.62 -6.54
C ASN A 43 58.72 -113.13 -6.83
N VAL A 44 57.82 -114.00 -7.28
CA VAL A 44 56.40 -113.66 -7.48
C VAL A 44 55.71 -113.31 -6.16
N LEU A 45 55.98 -114.07 -5.09
CA LEU A 45 55.44 -113.81 -3.76
C LEU A 45 55.94 -112.48 -3.17
N LYS A 46 57.23 -112.15 -3.38
CA LYS A 46 57.82 -110.88 -2.94
C LYS A 46 57.14 -109.67 -3.59
N ILE A 47 56.87 -109.73 -4.90
CA ILE A 47 56.16 -108.67 -5.64
C ILE A 47 54.71 -108.53 -5.15
N LYS A 48 54.01 -109.65 -4.89
CA LYS A 48 52.65 -109.62 -4.32
C LYS A 48 52.62 -108.95 -2.94
N LEU A 49 53.59 -109.22 -2.08
CA LEU A 49 53.65 -108.66 -0.73
C LEU A 49 53.93 -107.14 -0.76
N GLN A 50 54.76 -106.68 -1.71
CA GLN A 50 55.02 -105.27 -1.92
C GLN A 50 53.77 -104.52 -2.42
N SER A 51 53.03 -105.09 -3.38
CA SER A 51 51.77 -104.48 -3.87
C SER A 51 50.65 -104.42 -2.82
N LEU A 52 50.63 -105.37 -1.87
CA LEU A 52 49.67 -105.37 -0.76
C LEU A 52 49.98 -104.27 0.28
N LYS A 53 51.26 -104.03 0.58
CA LYS A 53 51.67 -102.92 1.47
C LYS A 53 51.34 -101.55 0.88
N GLU A 54 51.55 -101.34 -0.42
CA GLU A 54 51.17 -100.10 -1.09
C GLU A 54 49.65 -99.86 -1.06
N LYS A 55 48.85 -100.91 -1.31
CA LYS A 55 47.38 -100.80 -1.21
C LYS A 55 46.90 -100.48 0.21
N GLN A 56 47.58 -100.97 1.24
CA GLN A 56 47.26 -100.63 2.63
C GLN A 56 47.56 -99.16 2.94
N GLY A 57 48.71 -98.63 2.49
CA GLY A 57 49.06 -97.22 2.65
C GLY A 57 48.06 -96.27 1.99
N ILE A 58 47.62 -96.58 0.77
CA ILE A 58 46.61 -95.78 0.04
C ILE A 58 45.24 -95.81 0.74
N ALA A 59 44.88 -96.92 1.40
CA ALA A 59 43.63 -97.03 2.14
C ALA A 59 43.64 -96.18 3.42
N GLU A 60 44.75 -96.16 4.15
CA GLU A 60 44.93 -95.34 5.35
C GLU A 60 44.94 -93.84 5.02
N GLU A 61 45.59 -93.44 3.93
CA GLU A 61 45.63 -92.04 3.48
C GLU A 61 44.24 -91.55 3.04
N LYS A 62 43.46 -92.39 2.32
CA LYS A 62 42.07 -92.08 1.97
C LYS A 62 41.14 -91.97 3.18
N LEU A 63 41.38 -92.76 4.22
CA LEU A 63 40.60 -92.67 5.47
C LEU A 63 40.91 -91.36 6.22
N ALA A 64 42.18 -90.99 6.31
CA ALA A 64 42.60 -89.71 6.90
C ALA A 64 42.01 -88.51 6.13
N LEU A 65 42.03 -88.55 4.79
CA LEU A 65 41.43 -87.51 3.96
C LEU A 65 39.90 -87.43 4.14
N LYS A 66 39.23 -88.58 4.28
CA LYS A 66 37.78 -88.62 4.55
C LYS A 66 37.45 -88.01 5.92
N GLU A 67 38.28 -88.24 6.93
CA GLU A 67 38.12 -87.63 8.24
C GLU A 67 38.38 -86.11 8.23
N SER A 68 39.39 -85.64 7.51
CA SER A 68 39.65 -84.20 7.40
C SER A 68 38.52 -83.47 6.67
N ILE A 69 38.05 -84.02 5.55
CA ILE A 69 36.91 -83.48 4.81
C ILE A 69 35.64 -83.48 5.68
N LYS A 70 35.42 -84.52 6.49
CA LYS A 70 34.26 -84.57 7.40
C LYS A 70 34.34 -83.50 8.49
N LYS A 71 35.53 -83.21 9.02
CA LYS A 71 35.74 -82.10 9.96
C LYS A 71 35.51 -80.75 9.30
N GLU A 72 36.02 -80.52 8.09
CA GLU A 72 35.80 -79.27 7.34
C GLU A 72 34.32 -79.04 7.00
N ILE A 73 33.61 -80.09 6.57
CA ILE A 73 32.15 -80.03 6.35
C ILE A 73 31.41 -79.69 7.65
N GLY A 74 31.86 -80.22 8.79
CA GLY A 74 31.32 -79.88 10.11
C GLY A 74 31.48 -78.39 10.43
N VAL A 75 32.69 -77.83 10.23
CA VAL A 75 32.98 -76.41 10.46
C VAL A 75 32.20 -75.51 9.50
N LEU A 76 32.10 -75.88 8.22
CA LEU A 76 31.34 -75.13 7.22
C LEU A 76 29.84 -75.16 7.50
N ASN A 77 29.29 -76.30 7.94
CA ASN A 77 27.89 -76.39 8.32
C ASN A 77 27.58 -75.60 9.58
N ALA A 78 28.49 -75.57 10.57
CA ALA A 78 28.35 -74.71 11.75
C ALA A 78 28.33 -73.22 11.35
N LYS A 79 29.27 -72.78 10.49
CA LYS A 79 29.26 -71.41 9.94
C LYS A 79 27.99 -71.10 9.14
N LYS A 80 27.48 -72.05 8.36
CA LYS A 80 26.22 -71.88 7.61
C LYS A 80 25.01 -71.79 8.55
N ALA A 81 25.00 -72.55 9.64
CA ALA A 81 23.97 -72.49 10.67
C ALA A 81 23.99 -71.16 11.45
N GLU A 82 25.17 -70.57 11.69
CA GLU A 82 25.29 -69.23 12.29
C GLU A 82 24.94 -68.08 11.33
N LEU A 83 25.26 -68.22 10.04
CA LEU A 83 25.00 -67.17 9.04
C LEU A 83 23.54 -67.10 8.61
N LYS A 84 22.81 -68.23 8.60
CA LYS A 84 21.37 -68.26 8.29
C LYS A 84 20.51 -67.29 9.14
N PRO A 85 20.56 -67.32 10.48
CA PRO A 85 19.74 -66.43 11.31
C PRO A 85 20.15 -64.97 11.17
N LYS A 86 21.43 -64.68 10.91
CA LYS A 86 21.90 -63.30 10.62
C LYS A 86 21.33 -62.78 9.30
N ILE A 87 21.25 -63.62 8.27
CA ILE A 87 20.63 -63.27 6.98
C ILE A 87 19.13 -63.03 7.14
N GLU A 88 18.42 -63.84 7.92
CA GLU A 88 16.99 -63.63 8.21
C GLU A 88 16.74 -62.34 8.99
N GLN A 89 17.58 -61.99 9.98
CA GLN A 89 17.51 -60.71 10.69
C GLN A 89 17.74 -59.51 9.76
N HIS A 90 18.71 -59.62 8.84
CA HIS A 90 18.95 -58.58 7.85
C HIS A 90 17.80 -58.46 6.85
N SER A 91 17.18 -59.57 6.43
CA SER A 91 16.01 -59.54 5.55
C SER A 91 14.82 -58.83 6.18
N GLN A 92 14.54 -59.05 7.47
CA GLN A 92 13.48 -58.34 8.19
C GLN A 92 13.79 -56.84 8.34
N SER A 93 15.06 -56.48 8.50
CA SER A 93 15.49 -55.08 8.58
C SER A 93 15.41 -54.39 7.21
N GLU A 94 15.66 -55.11 6.13
CA GLU A 94 15.53 -54.61 4.76
C GLU A 94 14.07 -54.39 4.35
N GLU A 95 13.15 -55.27 4.78
CA GLU A 95 11.71 -55.05 4.61
C GLU A 95 11.20 -53.85 5.40
N LYS A 96 11.63 -53.70 6.67
CA LYS A 96 11.31 -52.51 7.47
C LYS A 96 11.84 -51.24 6.83
N TYR A 97 13.08 -51.24 6.36
CA TYR A 97 13.67 -50.10 5.66
C TYR A 97 12.90 -49.75 4.37
N LYS A 98 12.49 -50.75 3.59
CA LYS A 98 11.64 -50.53 2.40
C LYS A 98 10.26 -49.96 2.75
N SER A 99 9.64 -50.41 3.83
CA SER A 99 8.33 -49.89 4.27
C SER A 99 8.42 -48.44 4.74
N VAL A 100 9.39 -48.12 5.59
CA VAL A 100 9.63 -46.75 6.08
C VAL A 100 10.05 -45.83 4.94
N ARG A 101 10.84 -46.31 3.98
CA ARG A 101 11.20 -45.53 2.79
C ARG A 101 10.00 -45.23 1.90
N LYS A 102 9.07 -46.17 1.73
CA LYS A 102 7.80 -45.92 1.02
C LYS A 102 6.95 -44.88 1.73
N GLU A 103 6.80 -44.98 3.05
CA GLU A 103 6.07 -43.96 3.83
C GLU A 103 6.70 -42.58 3.72
N ILE A 104 8.04 -42.49 3.75
CA ILE A 104 8.77 -41.22 3.54
C ILE A 104 8.54 -40.69 2.12
N ASP A 105 8.63 -41.55 1.10
CA ASP A 105 8.42 -41.16 -0.30
C ASP A 105 6.96 -40.72 -0.55
N GLU A 106 5.98 -41.21 0.22
CA GLU A 106 4.57 -40.80 0.17
C GLU A 106 4.28 -39.53 0.99
N LEU A 107 4.94 -39.34 2.13
CA LEU A 107 4.76 -38.18 3.02
C LEU A 107 5.47 -36.92 2.52
N LEU A 108 6.64 -37.04 1.88
CA LEU A 108 7.41 -35.90 1.35
C LEU A 108 6.63 -35.05 0.33
N PRO A 109 5.87 -35.63 -0.63
CA PRO A 109 5.00 -34.87 -1.52
C PRO A 109 3.86 -34.16 -0.78
N GLN A 110 3.28 -34.81 0.24
CA GLN A 110 2.19 -34.22 1.03
C GLN A 110 2.68 -33.05 1.87
N GLU A 111 3.86 -33.17 2.49
CA GLU A 111 4.51 -32.08 3.22
C GLU A 111 4.75 -30.88 2.30
N LYS A 112 5.36 -31.10 1.12
CA LYS A 112 5.58 -30.03 0.13
C LYS A 112 4.28 -29.40 -0.37
N PHE A 113 3.23 -30.19 -0.57
CA PHE A 113 1.92 -29.66 -0.97
C PHE A 113 1.33 -28.75 0.11
N LEU A 114 1.34 -29.20 1.37
CA LEU A 114 0.87 -28.43 2.51
C LEU A 114 1.71 -27.15 2.72
N GLU A 115 3.01 -27.20 2.48
CA GLU A 115 3.89 -26.03 2.55
C GLU A 115 3.53 -24.98 1.48
N ILE A 116 3.24 -25.41 0.26
CA ILE A 116 2.78 -24.54 -0.83
C ILE A 116 1.40 -23.93 -0.51
N GLU A 117 0.45 -24.72 -0.01
CA GLU A 117 -0.86 -24.21 0.40
C GLU A 117 -0.74 -23.20 1.54
N LYS A 118 0.10 -23.49 2.54
CA LYS A 118 0.40 -22.56 3.62
C LYS A 118 0.93 -21.25 3.07
N GLY A 119 1.90 -21.27 2.15
CA GLY A 119 2.42 -20.06 1.50
C GLY A 119 1.37 -19.26 0.73
N LYS A 120 0.43 -19.94 0.06
CA LYS A 120 -0.71 -19.28 -0.61
C LYS A 120 -1.66 -18.62 0.38
N HIS A 121 -2.02 -19.30 1.46
CA HIS A 121 -2.88 -18.73 2.49
C HIS A 121 -2.20 -17.57 3.23
N GLU A 122 -0.90 -17.66 3.48
CA GLU A 122 -0.11 -16.60 4.13
C GLU A 122 -0.05 -15.34 3.26
N SER A 123 0.24 -15.49 1.96
CA SER A 123 0.25 -14.38 1.00
C SER A 123 -1.15 -13.76 0.77
N SER A 124 -2.19 -14.59 0.77
CA SER A 124 -3.59 -14.11 0.72
C SER A 124 -3.95 -13.31 1.96
N LYS A 125 -3.57 -13.80 3.16
CA LYS A 125 -3.77 -13.10 4.44
C LYS A 125 -3.06 -11.75 4.48
N GLU A 126 -1.81 -11.69 3.99
CA GLU A 126 -1.05 -10.44 3.87
C GLU A 126 -1.74 -9.43 2.95
N SER A 127 -2.30 -9.91 1.85
CA SER A 127 -3.00 -9.08 0.86
C SER A 127 -4.32 -8.55 1.44
N ILE A 128 -5.12 -9.41 2.08
CA ILE A 128 -6.37 -9.02 2.75
C ILE A 128 -6.10 -8.00 3.85
N LYS A 129 -5.05 -8.18 4.66
CA LYS A 129 -4.65 -7.20 5.68
C LYS A 129 -4.37 -5.82 5.07
N ARG A 130 -3.63 -5.77 3.95
CA ARG A 130 -3.38 -4.51 3.23
C ARG A 130 -4.66 -3.88 2.70
N PHE A 131 -5.59 -4.69 2.18
CA PHE A 131 -6.90 -4.20 1.76
C PHE A 131 -7.71 -3.62 2.92
N ILE A 132 -7.74 -4.27 4.07
CA ILE A 132 -8.45 -3.78 5.27
C ILE A 132 -7.90 -2.40 5.67
N ILE A 133 -6.58 -2.26 5.79
CA ILE A 133 -5.95 -0.98 6.18
C ILE A 133 -6.30 0.14 5.19
N ASN A 134 -6.28 -0.15 3.88
CA ASN A 134 -6.65 0.84 2.87
C ASN A 134 -8.13 1.21 2.96
N MET A 135 -9.02 0.24 3.17
CA MET A 135 -10.46 0.49 3.32
C MET A 135 -10.77 1.30 4.59
N GLU A 136 -10.11 1.00 5.71
CA GLU A 136 -10.25 1.77 6.96
C GLU A 136 -9.84 3.23 6.75
N LYS A 137 -8.74 3.48 6.04
CA LYS A 137 -8.31 4.84 5.71
C LYS A 137 -9.32 5.56 4.81
N GLU A 138 -9.84 4.88 3.79
CA GLU A 138 -10.83 5.48 2.89
C GLU A 138 -12.16 5.80 3.62
N ILE A 139 -12.56 4.95 4.57
CA ILE A 139 -13.72 5.18 5.43
C ILE A 139 -13.52 6.42 6.30
N ASP A 140 -12.35 6.57 6.95
CA ASP A 140 -12.03 7.75 7.78
C ASP A 140 -12.06 9.05 6.95
N GLU A 141 -11.48 9.04 5.75
CA GLU A 141 -11.50 10.18 4.83
C GLU A 141 -12.93 10.55 4.41
N LYS A 142 -13.76 9.57 4.06
CA LYS A 142 -15.17 9.80 3.70
C LYS A 142 -16.00 10.26 4.89
N GLN A 143 -15.71 9.79 6.10
CA GLN A 143 -16.42 10.21 7.31
C GLN A 143 -16.13 11.68 7.65
N LYS A 144 -14.86 12.10 7.57
CA LYS A 144 -14.47 13.52 7.70
C LYS A 144 -15.12 14.40 6.62
N ALA A 145 -15.19 13.91 5.39
CA ALA A 145 -15.88 14.62 4.31
C ALA A 145 -17.39 14.78 4.59
N LYS A 146 -18.04 13.74 5.14
CA LYS A 146 -19.45 13.78 5.54
C LYS A 146 -19.71 14.78 6.66
N GLU A 147 -18.85 14.84 7.67
CA GLU A 147 -18.95 15.82 8.75
C GLU A 147 -18.83 17.24 8.22
N LYS A 148 -17.83 17.48 7.35
CA LYS A 148 -17.66 18.80 6.70
C LYS A 148 -18.86 19.18 5.85
N LEU A 149 -19.43 18.24 5.09
CA LEU A 149 -20.63 18.46 4.29
C LEU A 149 -21.82 18.83 5.17
N ASN A 150 -22.01 18.15 6.31
CA ASN A 150 -23.08 18.47 7.25
C ASN A 150 -22.94 19.89 7.81
N SER A 151 -21.73 20.30 8.20
CA SER A 151 -21.47 21.67 8.68
C SER A 151 -21.74 22.72 7.60
N ILE A 152 -21.37 22.44 6.35
CA ILE A 152 -21.64 23.34 5.22
C ILE A 152 -23.15 23.44 4.96
N ASN A 153 -23.87 22.32 4.95
CA ASN A 153 -25.32 22.33 4.74
C ASN A 153 -26.05 23.08 5.86
N GLN A 154 -25.61 22.95 7.11
CA GLN A 154 -26.16 23.75 8.21
C GLN A 154 -25.95 25.24 7.99
N LEU A 155 -24.77 25.63 7.49
CA LEU A 155 -24.45 27.02 7.18
C LEU A 155 -25.30 27.54 6.02
N VAL A 156 -25.44 26.76 4.94
CA VAL A 156 -26.28 27.11 3.78
C VAL A 156 -27.72 27.29 4.22
N ASN A 157 -28.29 26.33 4.97
CA ASN A 157 -29.66 26.45 5.48
C ASN A 157 -29.83 27.68 6.37
N TRP A 158 -28.84 27.98 7.22
CA TRP A 158 -28.87 29.20 8.04
C TRP A 158 -28.84 30.47 7.17
N ILE A 159 -28.04 30.49 6.10
CA ILE A 159 -28.02 31.63 5.17
C ILE A 159 -29.37 31.78 4.47
N ASP A 160 -29.86 30.71 3.86
CA ASP A 160 -31.05 30.75 3.00
C ASP A 160 -32.33 31.04 3.80
N GLU A 161 -32.49 30.41 4.96
CA GLU A 161 -33.72 30.55 5.76
C GLU A 161 -33.70 31.77 6.68
N LEU A 162 -32.56 32.03 7.34
CA LEU A 162 -32.49 33.02 8.41
C LEU A 162 -31.82 34.31 7.95
N PHE A 163 -30.64 34.22 7.33
CA PHE A 163 -29.87 35.42 6.98
C PHE A 163 -30.57 36.25 5.90
N ILE A 164 -31.03 35.65 4.79
CA ILE A 164 -31.71 36.39 3.72
C ILE A 164 -32.99 37.05 4.24
N SER A 165 -33.79 36.31 5.03
CA SER A 165 -35.03 36.83 5.63
C SER A 165 -34.74 37.99 6.59
N LEU A 166 -33.75 37.83 7.46
CA LEU A 166 -33.33 38.87 8.39
C LEU A 166 -32.81 40.11 7.65
N MET A 167 -31.95 39.93 6.65
CA MET A 167 -31.40 41.03 5.87
C MET A 167 -32.49 41.80 5.14
N SER A 168 -33.46 41.11 4.52
CA SER A 168 -34.60 41.76 3.87
C SER A 168 -35.48 42.53 4.86
N ALA A 169 -35.74 41.98 6.05
CA ALA A 169 -36.48 42.67 7.10
C ALA A 169 -35.73 43.90 7.63
N MET A 170 -34.42 43.76 7.83
CA MET A 170 -33.54 44.87 8.25
C MET A 170 -33.49 45.96 7.19
N GLU A 171 -33.29 45.61 5.92
CA GLU A 171 -33.28 46.55 4.80
C GLU A 171 -34.58 47.34 4.73
N LYS A 172 -35.73 46.65 4.81
CA LYS A 172 -37.04 47.31 4.85
C LYS A 172 -37.16 48.27 6.04
N HIS A 173 -36.76 47.85 7.23
CA HIS A 173 -36.85 48.69 8.43
C HIS A 173 -35.93 49.91 8.34
N VAL A 174 -34.69 49.71 7.87
CA VAL A 174 -33.73 50.79 7.65
C VAL A 174 -34.26 51.75 6.59
N MET A 175 -34.77 51.26 5.45
CA MET A 175 -35.31 52.10 4.38
C MET A 175 -36.49 52.95 4.85
N VAL A 176 -37.43 52.36 5.59
CA VAL A 176 -38.57 53.12 6.17
C VAL A 176 -38.08 54.22 7.12
N ASN A 177 -37.09 53.92 7.94
CA ASN A 177 -36.52 54.92 8.84
C ASN A 177 -35.77 56.03 8.08
N ILE A 178 -35.00 55.70 7.05
CA ILE A 178 -34.32 56.66 6.16
C ILE A 178 -35.36 57.57 5.49
N HIS A 179 -36.39 56.96 4.91
CA HIS A 179 -37.48 57.68 4.24
C HIS A 179 -38.16 58.67 5.18
N SER A 180 -38.54 58.23 6.39
CA SER A 180 -39.15 59.09 7.39
C SER A 180 -38.24 60.27 7.76
N GLN A 181 -36.98 59.99 8.12
CA GLN A 181 -36.03 61.03 8.51
C GLN A 181 -35.77 62.03 7.37
N PHE A 182 -35.65 61.53 6.14
CA PHE A 182 -35.47 62.37 4.97
C PHE A 182 -36.69 63.25 4.70
N ASN A 183 -37.89 62.67 4.74
CA ASN A 183 -39.14 63.41 4.54
C ASN A 183 -39.34 64.50 5.61
N ASP A 184 -39.01 64.20 6.87
CA ASP A 184 -39.11 65.15 7.97
C ASP A 184 -38.11 66.31 7.80
N LEU A 185 -36.86 66.03 7.45
CA LEU A 185 -35.85 67.06 7.18
C LEU A 185 -36.20 67.90 5.94
N PHE A 186 -36.69 67.25 4.87
CA PHE A 186 -37.09 67.93 3.66
C PHE A 186 -38.22 68.92 3.92
N ARG A 187 -39.27 68.50 4.65
CA ARG A 187 -40.37 69.37 5.08
C ARG A 187 -39.89 70.49 5.98
N GLN A 188 -39.16 70.16 7.04
CA GLN A 188 -38.67 71.14 7.99
C GLN A 188 -37.83 72.24 7.31
N TRP A 189 -36.92 71.87 6.41
CA TRP A 189 -36.07 72.85 5.71
C TRP A 189 -36.81 73.59 4.61
N PHE A 190 -37.79 72.97 3.98
CA PHE A 190 -38.67 73.68 3.06
C PHE A 190 -39.49 74.75 3.79
N ASP A 191 -40.12 74.41 4.93
CA ASP A 191 -40.92 75.32 5.74
C ASP A 191 -40.10 76.50 6.29
N VAL A 192 -38.80 76.27 6.56
CA VAL A 192 -37.87 77.36 6.96
C VAL A 192 -37.53 78.28 5.78
N LEU A 193 -37.35 77.74 4.58
CA LEU A 193 -36.99 78.51 3.38
C LEU A 193 -38.18 79.25 2.75
N LEU A 194 -39.38 78.68 2.87
CA LEU A 194 -40.60 79.21 2.31
C LEU A 194 -41.67 79.34 3.42
N GLU A 195 -41.87 80.56 3.91
CA GLU A 195 -42.91 80.88 4.90
C GLU A 195 -44.32 80.99 4.25
N ASP A 196 -44.65 80.07 3.35
CA ASP A 196 -45.95 80.00 2.69
C ASP A 196 -46.66 78.69 3.05
N GLU A 197 -47.63 78.77 3.97
CA GLU A 197 -48.43 77.63 4.43
C GLU A 197 -49.30 77.01 3.31
N THR A 198 -49.44 77.68 2.16
CA THR A 198 -50.22 77.16 1.03
C THR A 198 -49.49 76.06 0.25
N ILE A 199 -48.15 75.96 0.39
CA ILE A 199 -47.33 74.97 -0.31
C ILE A 199 -46.72 74.02 0.70
N ASN A 200 -46.92 72.72 0.47
CA ASN A 200 -46.30 71.67 1.25
C ASN A 200 -45.50 70.74 0.34
N VAL A 201 -44.45 70.15 0.90
CA VAL A 201 -43.65 69.16 0.20
C VAL A 201 -43.69 67.82 0.93
N ARG A 202 -43.55 66.74 0.16
CA ARG A 202 -43.35 65.39 0.69
C ARG A 202 -42.56 64.58 -0.31
N VAL A 203 -42.14 63.39 0.10
CA VAL A 203 -41.60 62.41 -0.83
C VAL A 203 -42.40 61.12 -0.82
N ASP A 204 -42.51 60.50 -1.99
CA ASP A 204 -43.03 59.15 -2.12
C ASP A 204 -42.00 58.09 -1.71
N GLU A 205 -42.38 56.82 -1.81
CA GLU A 205 -41.54 55.67 -1.48
C GLU A 205 -40.26 55.59 -2.34
N GLU A 206 -40.24 56.21 -3.51
CA GLU A 206 -39.11 56.25 -4.44
C GLU A 206 -38.25 57.52 -4.27
N PHE A 207 -38.49 58.30 -3.21
CA PHE A 207 -37.86 59.61 -2.95
C PHE A 207 -38.18 60.67 -4.00
N THR A 208 -39.26 60.52 -4.77
CA THR A 208 -39.72 61.55 -5.71
C THR A 208 -40.38 62.68 -4.93
N PRO A 209 -39.96 63.95 -5.13
CA PRO A 209 -40.60 65.08 -4.49
C PRO A 209 -42.02 65.29 -5.04
N ILE A 210 -43.01 65.25 -4.15
CA ILE A 210 -44.40 65.60 -4.41
C ILE A 210 -44.66 66.96 -3.76
N ILE A 211 -45.23 67.87 -4.55
CA ILE A 211 -45.55 69.22 -4.11
C ILE A 211 -47.08 69.33 -4.05
N GLU A 212 -47.60 69.81 -2.93
CA GLU A 212 -49.02 70.06 -2.72
C GLU A 212 -49.25 71.56 -2.54
N GLN A 213 -50.05 72.18 -3.40
CA GLN A 213 -50.44 73.58 -3.31
C GLN A 213 -51.94 73.68 -3.04
N ASN A 214 -52.33 74.37 -1.97
CA ASN A 214 -53.72 74.46 -1.49
C ASN A 214 -54.42 73.09 -1.34
N GLY A 215 -53.65 72.05 -0.98
CA GLY A 215 -54.15 70.68 -0.83
C GLY A 215 -54.27 69.87 -2.13
N TYR A 216 -53.80 70.38 -3.26
CA TYR A 216 -53.76 69.66 -4.54
C TYR A 216 -52.33 69.41 -5.00
N GLU A 217 -52.03 68.22 -5.52
CA GLU A 217 -50.72 67.94 -6.11
C GLU A 217 -50.46 68.80 -7.36
N THR A 218 -49.28 69.40 -7.42
CA THR A 218 -48.82 70.22 -8.54
C THR A 218 -47.42 69.79 -8.99
N TYR A 219 -47.07 70.18 -10.22
CA TYR A 219 -45.76 69.92 -10.78
C TYR A 219 -44.77 71.02 -10.41
N ILE A 220 -43.50 70.65 -10.23
CA ILE A 220 -42.43 71.59 -9.90
C ILE A 220 -42.29 72.71 -10.94
N GLU A 221 -42.69 72.47 -12.20
CA GLU A 221 -42.67 73.44 -13.29
C GLU A 221 -43.60 74.64 -13.05
N ASN A 222 -44.68 74.44 -12.29
CA ASN A 222 -45.68 75.47 -12.01
C ASN A 222 -45.28 76.43 -10.88
N LEU A 223 -44.22 76.09 -10.14
CA LEU A 223 -43.73 76.89 -9.02
C LEU A 223 -42.98 78.14 -9.51
N SER A 224 -42.96 79.17 -8.66
CA SER A 224 -42.15 80.37 -8.86
C SER A 224 -40.64 80.06 -8.78
N GLY A 225 -39.78 80.98 -9.23
CA GLY A 225 -38.32 80.78 -9.19
C GLY A 225 -37.81 80.46 -7.77
N GLY A 226 -38.20 81.27 -6.78
CA GLY A 226 -37.82 81.07 -5.39
C GLY A 226 -38.43 79.82 -4.75
N GLU A 227 -39.64 79.42 -5.14
CA GLU A 227 -40.24 78.15 -4.71
C GLU A 227 -39.47 76.94 -5.28
N LYS A 228 -39.13 76.96 -6.57
CA LYS A 228 -38.33 75.90 -7.22
C LYS A 228 -36.97 75.75 -6.55
N THR A 229 -36.29 76.87 -6.30
CA THR A 229 -34.99 76.87 -5.61
C THR A 229 -35.14 76.39 -4.15
N SER A 230 -36.24 76.73 -3.46
CA SER A 230 -36.52 76.25 -2.09
C SER A 230 -36.70 74.73 -2.06
N VAL A 231 -37.49 74.17 -2.98
CA VAL A 231 -37.67 72.72 -3.13
C VAL A 231 -36.34 72.03 -3.43
N ALA A 232 -35.58 72.55 -4.39
CA ALA A 232 -34.31 71.96 -4.81
C ALA A 232 -33.26 71.98 -3.67
N LEU A 233 -33.14 73.11 -2.97
CA LEU A 233 -32.18 73.29 -1.89
C LEU A 233 -32.52 72.42 -0.68
N SER A 234 -33.77 72.50 -0.18
CA SER A 234 -34.21 71.69 0.96
C SER A 234 -34.06 70.19 0.70
N TYR A 235 -34.46 69.71 -0.49
CA TYR A 235 -34.29 68.32 -0.90
C TYR A 235 -32.80 67.91 -0.92
N ARG A 236 -31.95 68.74 -1.54
CA ARG A 236 -30.52 68.47 -1.68
C ARG A 236 -29.81 68.42 -0.33
N LEU A 237 -30.14 69.35 0.55
CA LEU A 237 -29.59 69.40 1.90
C LEU A 237 -30.06 68.16 2.68
N ALA A 238 -31.36 67.86 2.68
CA ALA A 238 -31.94 66.74 3.44
C ALA A 238 -31.26 65.43 3.04
N LEU A 239 -31.01 65.25 1.74
CA LEU A 239 -30.31 64.09 1.20
C LEU A 239 -28.88 64.02 1.73
N ASN A 240 -28.16 65.14 1.72
CA ASN A 240 -26.79 65.22 2.21
C ASN A 240 -26.70 64.83 3.69
N LYS A 241 -27.62 65.36 4.50
CA LYS A 241 -27.68 65.10 5.94
C LYS A 241 -27.95 63.63 6.25
N VAL A 242 -28.96 63.05 5.63
CA VAL A 242 -29.32 61.64 5.81
C VAL A 242 -28.19 60.71 5.37
N ILE A 243 -27.57 60.97 4.21
CA ILE A 243 -26.43 60.17 3.74
C ILE A 243 -25.25 60.24 4.70
N ASN A 244 -24.92 61.44 5.22
CA ASN A 244 -23.81 61.64 6.16
C ASN A 244 -24.05 60.97 7.51
N ASP A 245 -25.31 60.89 7.97
CA ASP A 245 -25.67 60.27 9.25
C ASP A 245 -25.63 58.73 9.16
N ILE A 246 -25.93 58.14 7.99
CA ILE A 246 -25.93 56.68 7.78
C ILE A 246 -24.53 56.15 7.49
N VAL A 247 -23.79 56.83 6.60
CA VAL A 247 -22.54 56.30 6.07
C VAL A 247 -21.35 56.90 6.83
N ALA A 248 -21.03 56.28 7.97
CA ALA A 248 -19.93 56.70 8.85
C ALA A 248 -18.56 56.80 8.13
N GLY A 249 -18.39 56.12 6.99
CA GLY A 249 -17.16 56.06 6.20
C GLY A 249 -16.97 57.16 5.14
N ILE A 250 -17.92 58.07 4.94
CA ILE A 250 -17.77 59.15 3.96
C ILE A 250 -16.77 60.18 4.49
N LYS A 251 -15.61 60.29 3.83
CA LYS A 251 -14.56 61.26 4.18
C LYS A 251 -14.96 62.72 3.93
N THR A 252 -15.93 62.94 3.06
CA THR A 252 -16.43 64.27 2.68
C THR A 252 -17.63 64.74 3.52
N LYS A 253 -18.01 64.01 4.57
CA LYS A 253 -19.19 64.32 5.40
C LYS A 253 -19.15 65.66 6.12
N ASP A 254 -17.99 66.32 6.11
CA ASP A 254 -17.73 67.57 6.82
C ASP A 254 -17.73 68.80 5.86
N ILE A 255 -17.83 68.60 4.54
CA ILE A 255 -17.72 69.67 3.53
C ILE A 255 -18.94 69.68 2.61
N ILE A 256 -19.55 70.85 2.40
CA ILE A 256 -20.55 71.08 1.35
C ILE A 256 -20.11 72.23 0.43
N MET A 257 -20.34 72.08 -0.87
CA MET A 257 -20.13 73.14 -1.86
C MET A 257 -21.45 73.41 -2.58
N LEU A 258 -21.84 74.69 -2.63
CA LEU A 258 -23.08 75.15 -3.21
C LEU A 258 -22.75 76.19 -4.29
N ASP A 259 -23.12 75.91 -5.52
CA ASP A 259 -22.93 76.81 -6.67
C ASP A 259 -24.24 77.54 -6.95
N GLU A 260 -24.24 78.87 -6.74
CA GLU A 260 -25.41 79.75 -6.84
C GLU A 260 -26.68 79.16 -6.19
N PRO A 261 -26.64 78.72 -4.92
CA PRO A 261 -27.78 78.04 -4.27
C PRO A 261 -28.98 78.95 -4.01
N THR A 262 -28.84 80.25 -4.26
CA THR A 262 -29.81 81.27 -3.92
C THR A 262 -30.45 81.96 -5.13
N ASP A 263 -30.12 81.52 -6.35
CA ASP A 263 -30.72 82.11 -7.56
C ASP A 263 -32.25 81.99 -7.53
N GLY A 264 -32.93 83.13 -7.74
CA GLY A 264 -34.39 83.23 -7.67
C GLY A 264 -34.99 83.45 -6.27
N PHE A 265 -34.18 83.50 -5.20
CA PHE A 265 -34.69 83.82 -3.86
C PHE A 265 -35.00 85.31 -3.66
N SER A 266 -36.05 85.57 -2.88
CA SER A 266 -36.31 86.91 -2.36
C SER A 266 -35.30 87.27 -1.26
N SER A 267 -35.16 88.57 -0.96
CA SER A 267 -34.29 89.01 0.14
C SER A 267 -34.68 88.38 1.48
N GLU A 268 -35.95 88.10 1.74
CA GLU A 268 -36.40 87.46 2.98
C GLU A 268 -35.98 85.97 3.03
N GLN A 269 -36.08 85.25 1.91
CA GLN A 269 -35.64 83.86 1.81
C GLN A 269 -34.13 83.73 2.02
N LEU A 270 -33.33 84.68 1.54
CA LEU A 270 -31.88 84.70 1.77
C LEU A 270 -31.51 84.77 3.26
N ASP A 271 -32.30 85.45 4.08
CA ASP A 271 -32.03 85.51 5.52
C ASP A 271 -32.25 84.14 6.18
N LYS A 272 -33.17 83.32 5.65
CA LYS A 272 -33.49 81.99 6.15
C LYS A 272 -32.52 80.90 5.70
N VAL A 273 -31.88 81.08 4.54
CA VAL A 273 -30.84 80.16 4.05
C VAL A 273 -29.74 79.99 5.10
N ARG A 274 -29.40 81.07 5.83
CA ARG A 274 -28.46 81.01 6.95
C ARG A 274 -28.88 80.00 8.01
N ASP A 275 -30.13 80.05 8.46
CA ASP A 275 -30.64 79.21 9.53
C ASP A 275 -30.56 77.71 9.14
N VAL A 276 -30.87 77.41 7.87
CA VAL A 276 -30.78 76.04 7.33
C VAL A 276 -29.32 75.56 7.25
N LEU A 277 -28.40 76.41 6.79
CA LEU A 277 -26.98 76.08 6.72
C LEU A 277 -26.35 75.87 8.11
N GLU A 278 -26.77 76.64 9.12
CA GLU A 278 -26.36 76.43 10.51
C GLU A 278 -26.89 75.08 11.05
N GLN A 279 -28.14 74.71 10.75
CA GLN A 279 -28.74 73.42 11.14
C GLN A 279 -28.08 72.20 10.49
N LEU A 280 -27.53 72.35 9.29
CA LEU A 280 -26.78 71.31 8.59
C LEU A 280 -25.54 70.85 9.38
N ASN A 281 -24.97 71.73 10.23
CA ASN A 281 -23.85 71.48 11.12
C ASN A 281 -22.61 70.87 10.42
N MET A 282 -22.28 71.40 9.24
CA MET A 282 -21.07 71.02 8.49
C MET A 282 -19.86 71.79 8.99
N LYS A 283 -18.66 71.19 8.96
CA LYS A 283 -17.42 71.90 9.35
C LYS A 283 -17.02 72.96 8.34
N GLN A 284 -17.33 72.75 7.06
CA GLN A 284 -17.02 73.70 6.00
C GLN A 284 -18.17 73.74 4.99
N ALA A 285 -18.72 74.93 4.77
CA ALA A 285 -19.62 75.23 3.68
C ALA A 285 -18.97 76.25 2.76
N ILE A 286 -18.88 75.93 1.46
CA ILE A 286 -18.39 76.83 0.43
C ILE A 286 -19.58 77.22 -0.44
N ILE A 287 -19.86 78.51 -0.51
CA ILE A 287 -20.96 79.06 -1.29
C ILE A 287 -20.36 79.94 -2.37
N VAL A 288 -20.71 79.67 -3.61
CA VAL A 288 -20.44 80.55 -4.75
C VAL A 288 -21.72 81.32 -4.99
N SER A 289 -21.64 82.65 -4.91
CA SER A 289 -22.77 83.51 -5.21
C SER A 289 -22.33 84.89 -5.68
N HIS A 290 -23.14 85.49 -6.54
CA HIS A 290 -23.03 86.88 -6.95
C HIS A 290 -23.82 87.85 -6.06
N GLU A 291 -24.57 87.36 -5.07
CA GLU A 291 -25.40 88.16 -4.19
C GLU A 291 -24.61 88.74 -3.00
N SER A 292 -24.56 90.07 -2.89
CA SER A 292 -23.83 90.76 -1.82
C SER A 292 -24.39 90.51 -0.42
N LYS A 293 -25.67 90.10 -0.31
CA LYS A 293 -26.30 89.78 0.97
C LYS A 293 -25.68 88.54 1.63
N ILE A 294 -25.12 87.63 0.83
CA ILE A 294 -24.44 86.42 1.31
C ILE A 294 -23.19 86.73 2.12
N GLU A 295 -22.52 87.84 1.82
CA GLU A 295 -21.34 88.29 2.56
C GLU A 295 -21.63 88.52 4.04
N GLY A 296 -22.88 88.85 4.39
CA GLY A 296 -23.28 89.14 5.77
C GLY A 296 -23.39 87.91 6.68
N PHE A 297 -23.45 86.70 6.13
CA PHE A 297 -23.65 85.47 6.90
C PHE A 297 -22.52 84.44 6.76
N VAL A 298 -21.46 84.75 6.02
CA VAL A 298 -20.28 83.88 5.88
C VAL A 298 -19.12 84.33 6.77
N GLN A 299 -18.28 83.39 7.20
CA GLN A 299 -17.11 83.68 8.04
C GLN A 299 -15.91 84.23 7.26
N SER A 300 -15.84 83.95 5.95
CA SER A 300 -14.74 84.33 5.08
C SER A 300 -15.27 84.55 3.66
N VAL A 301 -14.75 85.57 2.98
CA VAL A 301 -15.17 85.93 1.62
C VAL A 301 -13.94 85.91 0.71
N ILE A 302 -14.07 85.23 -0.42
CA ILE A 302 -13.08 85.24 -1.51
C ILE A 302 -13.72 86.00 -2.67
N ARG A 303 -13.23 87.20 -2.98
CA ARG A 303 -13.76 88.00 -4.09
C ARG A 303 -13.04 87.61 -5.38
N ILE A 304 -13.82 87.32 -6.42
CA ILE A 304 -13.29 87.02 -7.77
C ILE A 304 -13.73 88.15 -8.70
N GLU A 305 -12.78 88.77 -9.37
CA GLU A 305 -13.02 89.82 -10.37
C GLU A 305 -12.45 89.39 -11.72
N LYS A 306 -13.16 89.69 -12.82
CA LYS A 306 -12.68 89.45 -14.18
C LYS A 306 -12.00 90.72 -14.72
N ARG A 307 -10.67 90.72 -14.84
CA ARG A 307 -9.87 91.81 -15.42
C ARG A 307 -9.21 91.35 -16.71
N ASP A 308 -9.42 92.07 -17.81
CA ASP A 308 -8.86 91.75 -19.13
C ASP A 308 -9.07 90.28 -19.56
N SER A 309 -10.26 89.74 -19.28
CA SER A 309 -10.63 88.33 -19.52
C SER A 309 -9.88 87.28 -18.68
N VAL A 310 -9.15 87.69 -17.64
CA VAL A 310 -8.51 86.81 -16.64
C VAL A 310 -9.25 86.94 -15.31
N SER A 311 -9.49 85.82 -14.63
CA SER A 311 -10.08 85.82 -13.29
C SER A 311 -8.99 86.04 -12.24
N VAL A 312 -9.17 87.03 -11.37
CA VAL A 312 -8.22 87.41 -10.32
C VAL A 312 -8.93 87.37 -8.98
N VAL A 313 -8.29 86.78 -7.96
CA VAL A 313 -8.76 86.84 -6.57
C VAL A 313 -8.29 88.17 -5.96
N VAL A 314 -9.22 88.93 -5.38
CA VAL A 314 -8.99 90.31 -4.88
C VAL A 314 -9.06 90.38 -3.36
#